data_AF-A0A7S2YZ05-F1
#
_entry.id   AF-A0A7S2YZ05-F1
#
_cell.length_a   1.000
_cell.length_b   1.000
_cell.length_c   1.000
_cell.angle_alpha   90.00
_cell.angle_beta   90.00
_cell.angle_gamma   90.00
#
_symmetry.space_group_name_H-M   'P 1'
#
loop_
_entity.id
_entity.type
_entity.pdbx_description
1 polymer ?
#
loop_
_entity_poly.entity_id
_entity_poly.type
_entity_poly.pdbx_seq_one_letter_code
_entity_poly.pdbx_strand_id
1 'polypeptide(L)'
;AFGAFALLPYLAITKFREAADGAVADEAAWEGRTGGFVAKILESKIQAALLVGAVAACAYQASSGGLAGVEEFKAMFATSKLVNVTSCDCATLSLCAPFWAASDARRRGVDANWPFLLSLLPIMGPAVYLLLRP
;
A
#
# COMPACT_ATOMS: atom_id res chain seq x y z
N ALA A 1 8.52 4.66 -14.99
CA ALA A 1 7.35 4.56 -14.10
C ALA A 1 6.59 3.30 -14.49
N PHE A 2 6.74 2.24 -13.71
CA PHE A 2 6.07 0.96 -13.92
C PHE A 2 5.06 0.84 -12.77
N GLY A 3 3.80 1.22 -13.02
CA GLY A 3 2.75 1.23 -12.01
C GLY A 3 2.08 -0.15 -11.84
N ALA A 4 0.81 -0.18 -11.46
CA ALA A 4 -0.05 -1.36 -11.47
C ALA A 4 0.16 -2.24 -12.69
N PHE A 5 0.25 -1.68 -13.90
CA PHE A 5 0.38 -2.48 -15.13
C PHE A 5 1.64 -3.36 -15.19
N ALA A 6 2.69 -2.99 -14.48
CA ALA A 6 3.90 -3.81 -14.36
C ALA A 6 3.90 -4.69 -13.12
N LEU A 7 3.25 -4.22 -12.05
CA LEU A 7 3.18 -4.94 -10.78
C LEU A 7 2.15 -6.07 -10.82
N LEU A 8 1.02 -5.88 -11.50
CA LEU A 8 -0.09 -6.84 -11.54
C LEU A 8 0.32 -8.26 -11.95
N PRO A 9 1.13 -8.49 -13.00
CA PRO A 9 1.61 -9.84 -13.32
C PRO A 9 2.38 -10.47 -12.17
N TYR A 10 3.24 -9.71 -11.50
CA TYR A 10 3.98 -10.17 -10.32
C TYR A 10 3.03 -10.48 -9.16
N LEU A 11 2.08 -9.58 -8.88
CA LEU A 11 1.08 -9.75 -7.82
C LEU A 11 0.18 -10.97 -8.09
N ALA A 12 -0.18 -11.25 -9.34
CA ALA A 12 -1.06 -12.34 -9.74
C ALA A 12 -0.41 -13.73 -9.60
N ILE A 13 0.89 -13.84 -9.87
CA ILE A 13 1.62 -15.12 -9.75
C ILE A 13 2.20 -15.36 -8.36
N THR A 14 2.11 -14.38 -7.46
CA THR A 14 2.65 -14.52 -6.12
C THR A 14 1.88 -15.58 -5.36
N LYS A 15 2.55 -16.68 -5.04
CA LYS A 15 2.03 -17.71 -4.14
C LYS A 15 2.27 -17.28 -2.70
N PHE A 16 1.19 -17.16 -1.93
CA PHE A 16 1.29 -16.92 -0.50
C PHE A 16 1.65 -18.23 0.19
N ARG A 17 2.82 -18.27 0.81
CA ARG A 17 3.15 -19.36 1.73
C ARG A 17 2.33 -19.13 2.99
N GLU A 18 1.45 -20.07 3.30
CA GLU A 18 0.80 -20.13 4.61
C GLU A 18 1.91 -20.14 5.67
N ALA A 19 1.76 -19.30 6.69
CA ALA A 19 2.69 -19.30 7.80
C ALA A 19 2.71 -20.74 8.33
N ALA A 20 3.86 -21.41 8.23
CA ALA A 20 4.01 -22.72 8.81
C ALA A 20 3.63 -22.61 10.29
N ASP A 21 2.71 -23.46 10.74
CA ASP A 21 2.15 -23.46 12.09
C ASP A 21 3.21 -23.12 13.14
N GLY A 22 2.99 -22.00 13.85
CA GLY A 22 3.80 -21.61 15.00
C GLY A 22 5.16 -20.94 14.71
N ALA A 23 5.54 -20.71 13.45
CA ALA A 23 6.72 -19.90 13.15
C ALA A 23 6.38 -18.40 13.31
N VAL A 24 6.43 -17.91 14.56
CA VAL A 24 6.76 -16.50 14.77
C VAL A 24 8.00 -16.23 13.93
N ALA A 25 7.90 -15.26 13.05
CA ALA A 25 9.00 -14.74 12.28
C ALA A 25 10.13 -14.38 13.25
N ASP A 26 11.02 -15.33 13.54
CA ASP A 26 12.27 -15.05 14.24
C ASP A 26 12.93 -13.94 13.44
N GLU A 27 13.15 -12.76 14.06
CA GLU A 27 13.66 -11.59 13.33
C GLU A 27 14.97 -11.94 12.61
N ALA A 28 15.76 -12.86 13.17
CA ALA A 28 16.97 -13.39 12.54
C ALA A 28 16.68 -14.24 11.28
N ALA A 29 15.59 -15.01 11.28
CA ALA A 29 15.15 -15.80 10.12
C ALA A 29 14.49 -14.93 9.03
N TRP A 30 13.99 -13.74 9.38
CA TRP A 30 13.53 -12.73 8.44
C TRP A 30 14.68 -11.89 7.88
N GLU A 31 15.60 -11.39 8.71
CA GLU A 31 16.80 -10.65 8.26
C GLU A 31 17.68 -11.46 7.31
N GLY A 32 17.80 -12.76 7.52
CA GLY A 32 18.52 -13.66 6.61
C GLY A 32 17.82 -13.91 5.26
N ARG A 33 16.52 -13.57 5.14
CA ARG A 33 15.63 -13.99 4.05
C ARG A 33 15.05 -12.82 3.24
N THR A 34 14.92 -11.63 3.84
CA THR A 34 14.63 -10.36 3.16
C THR A 34 15.91 -9.56 3.01
N GLY A 35 16.39 -9.44 1.77
CA GLY A 35 17.71 -8.92 1.47
C GLY A 35 18.02 -7.51 2.02
N GLY A 36 19.05 -7.43 2.86
CA GLY A 36 19.93 -6.28 3.00
C GLY A 36 19.31 -4.96 3.46
N PHE A 37 20.02 -3.87 3.15
CA PHE A 37 19.72 -2.49 3.58
C PHE A 37 18.33 -1.98 3.18
N VAL A 38 17.80 -2.42 2.03
CA VAL A 38 16.48 -1.98 1.52
C VAL A 38 15.35 -2.50 2.41
N ALA A 39 15.42 -3.76 2.85
CA ALA A 39 14.43 -4.31 3.78
C ALA A 39 14.42 -3.52 5.10
N LYS A 40 15.58 -3.13 5.62
CA LYS A 40 15.68 -2.30 6.86
C LYS A 40 15.02 -0.94 6.70
N ILE A 41 15.15 -0.31 5.53
CA ILE A 41 14.45 0.96 5.25
C ILE A 41 12.93 0.74 5.19
N LEU A 42 12.47 -0.31 4.51
CA LEU A 42 11.05 -0.61 4.34
C LEU A 42 10.38 -1.08 5.63
N GLU A 43 11.14 -1.66 6.57
CA GLU A 43 10.66 -2.04 7.91
C GLU A 43 10.74 -0.88 8.92
N SER A 44 11.36 0.25 8.55
CA SER A 44 11.51 1.39 9.46
C SER A 44 10.19 2.10 9.75
N LYS A 45 9.88 2.27 11.04
CA LYS A 45 8.71 3.08 11.48
C LYS A 45 8.80 4.54 11.06
N ILE A 46 10.00 5.07 10.87
CA ILE A 46 10.20 6.45 10.37
C ILE A 46 9.72 6.55 8.92
N GLN A 47 10.06 5.56 8.09
CA GLN A 47 9.61 5.50 6.70
C GLN A 47 8.09 5.38 6.62
N ALA A 48 7.49 4.54 7.47
CA ALA A 48 6.03 4.43 7.57
C ALA A 48 5.38 5.76 8.00
N ALA A 49 5.92 6.45 9.01
CA ALA A 49 5.41 7.73 9.47
C ALA A 49 5.50 8.83 8.40
N LEU A 50 6.61 8.89 7.67
CA LEU A 50 6.77 9.79 6.52
C LEU A 50 5.75 9.50 5.43
N LEU A 51 5.45 8.23 5.18
CA LEU A 51 4.48 7.81 4.17
C LEU A 51 3.07 8.26 4.58
N VAL A 52 2.68 8.05 5.85
CA VAL A 52 1.41 8.58 6.38
C VAL A 52 1.34 10.11 6.23
N GLY A 53 2.40 10.83 6.59
CA GLY A 53 2.47 12.28 6.46
C GLY A 53 2.34 12.75 5.01
N ALA A 54 3.00 12.07 4.07
CA ALA A 54 2.91 12.39 2.65
C ALA A 54 1.50 12.19 2.09
N VAL A 55 0.84 11.08 2.44
CA VAL A 55 -0.53 10.81 1.96
C VAL A 55 -1.52 11.78 2.61
N ALA A 56 -1.34 12.14 3.88
CA ALA A 56 -2.14 13.17 4.54
C ALA A 56 -1.98 14.55 3.88
N ALA A 57 -0.75 14.93 3.50
CA ALA A 57 -0.50 16.17 2.78
C ALA A 57 -1.14 16.17 1.39
N CYS A 58 -1.09 15.05 0.66
CA CYS A 58 -1.80 14.89 -0.61
C CYS A 58 -3.32 15.02 -0.43
N ALA A 59 -3.88 14.39 0.60
CA ALA A 59 -5.30 14.48 0.91
C ALA A 59 -5.73 15.91 1.25
N TYR A 60 -4.91 16.63 2.04
CA TYR A 60 -5.15 18.03 2.36
C TYR A 60 -5.16 18.91 1.11
N GLN A 61 -4.15 18.78 0.24
CA GLN A 61 -4.09 19.52 -1.02
C GLN A 61 -5.24 19.16 -1.97
N ALA A 62 -5.67 17.91 -2.01
CA ALA A 62 -6.83 17.52 -2.80
C ALA A 62 -8.13 18.17 -2.26
N SER A 63 -8.25 18.31 -0.93
CA SER A 63 -9.43 18.90 -0.30
C SER A 63 -9.50 20.43 -0.44
N SER A 64 -8.37 21.13 -0.59
CA SER A 64 -8.33 22.59 -0.66
C SER A 64 -8.88 23.17 -1.97
N GLY A 65 -8.97 22.36 -3.03
CA GLY A 65 -9.52 22.78 -4.34
C GLY A 65 -11.05 22.88 -4.40
N GLY A 66 -11.77 22.39 -3.39
CA GLY A 66 -13.24 22.42 -3.34
C GLY A 66 -13.92 21.77 -4.55
N LEU A 67 -15.15 22.20 -4.86
CA LEU A 67 -15.93 21.65 -5.99
C LEU A 67 -15.31 21.99 -7.36
N ALA A 68 -14.69 23.16 -7.49
CA ALA A 68 -14.02 23.59 -8.72
C ALA A 68 -12.86 22.64 -9.10
N GLY A 69 -12.06 22.23 -8.12
CA GLY A 69 -10.98 21.26 -8.36
C GLY A 69 -11.49 19.89 -8.82
N VAL A 70 -12.69 19.48 -8.39
CA VAL A 70 -13.32 18.24 -8.85
C VAL A 70 -13.74 18.34 -10.32
N GLU A 71 -14.29 19.49 -10.74
CA GLU A 71 -14.65 19.71 -12.14
C GLU A 71 -13.42 19.76 -13.05
N GLU A 72 -12.37 20.46 -12.61
CA GLU A 72 -11.10 20.50 -13.33
C GLU A 72 -10.48 19.11 -13.46
N PHE A 73 -10.48 18.32 -12.39
CA PHE A 73 -10.02 16.93 -12.44
C PHE A 73 -10.84 16.09 -13.43
N LYS A 74 -12.17 16.22 -13.45
CA LYS A 74 -13.02 15.50 -14.42
C LYS A 74 -12.68 15.87 -15.87
N ALA A 75 -12.46 17.16 -16.14
CA ALA A 75 -12.04 17.64 -17.45
C ALA A 75 -10.67 17.07 -17.84
N MET A 76 -9.70 17.09 -16.92
CA MET A 76 -8.38 16.52 -17.13
C MET A 76 -8.41 15.00 -17.31
N PHE A 77 -9.25 14.28 -16.56
CA PHE A 77 -9.39 12.83 -16.66
C PHE A 77 -9.94 12.39 -18.03
N ALA A 78 -10.79 13.21 -18.64
CA ALA A 78 -11.34 12.95 -19.98
C ALA A 78 -10.38 13.36 -21.12
N THR A 79 -9.60 14.43 -20.93
CA THR A 79 -8.77 15.02 -22.00
C THR A 79 -7.32 14.53 -21.97
N SER A 80 -6.76 14.30 -20.78
CA SER A 80 -5.37 13.91 -20.60
C SER A 80 -5.23 12.41 -20.39
N LYS A 81 -4.57 11.75 -21.36
CA LYS A 81 -4.22 10.32 -21.26
C LYS A 81 -3.35 10.03 -20.04
N LEU A 82 -2.47 10.96 -19.66
CA LEU A 82 -1.61 10.79 -18.50
C LEU A 82 -2.44 10.69 -17.22
N VAL A 83 -3.34 11.65 -16.99
CA VAL A 83 -4.20 11.70 -15.80
C VAL A 83 -5.12 10.48 -15.74
N ASN A 84 -5.66 10.07 -16.88
CA ASN A 84 -6.49 8.87 -16.97
C ASN A 84 -5.72 7.61 -16.54
N VAL A 85 -4.56 7.35 -17.16
CA VAL A 85 -3.75 6.15 -16.89
C VAL A 85 -3.24 6.14 -15.45
N THR A 86 -2.74 7.26 -14.92
CA THR A 86 -2.25 7.32 -13.52
C THR A 86 -3.36 7.17 -12.50
N SER A 87 -4.56 7.69 -12.78
CA SER A 87 -5.73 7.50 -11.92
C SER A 87 -6.19 6.04 -11.91
N CYS A 88 -6.25 5.39 -13.08
CA CYS A 88 -6.55 3.97 -13.17
C CYS A 88 -5.49 3.11 -12.45
N ASP A 89 -4.21 3.47 -12.59
CA ASP A 89 -3.10 2.83 -11.91
C ASP A 89 -3.25 2.89 -10.39
N CYS A 90 -3.49 4.10 -9.87
CA CYS A 90 -3.74 4.37 -8.46
C CYS A 90 -4.96 3.59 -7.93
N ALA A 91 -6.07 3.60 -8.67
CA ALA A 91 -7.29 2.88 -8.31
C ALA A 91 -7.04 1.37 -8.25
N THR A 92 -6.31 0.83 -9.22
CA THR A 92 -5.98 -0.59 -9.30
C THR A 92 -5.11 -1.02 -8.12
N LEU A 93 -4.06 -0.27 -7.79
CA LEU A 93 -3.21 -0.57 -6.63
C LEU A 93 -3.99 -0.45 -5.32
N SER A 94 -4.89 0.53 -5.22
CA SER A 94 -5.75 0.71 -4.04
C SER A 94 -6.69 -0.48 -3.84
N LEU A 95 -7.25 -1.04 -4.92
CA LEU A 95 -8.09 -2.24 -4.86
C LEU A 95 -7.30 -3.50 -4.49
N CYS A 96 -6.03 -3.59 -4.88
CA CYS A 96 -5.17 -4.70 -4.47
C CYS A 96 -4.73 -4.60 -3.01
N ALA A 97 -4.65 -3.40 -2.44
CA ALA A 97 -4.02 -3.18 -1.13
C ALA A 97 -4.62 -3.98 0.05
N PRO A 98 -5.96 -4.13 0.19
CA PRO A 98 -6.54 -4.96 1.26
C PRO A 98 -6.02 -6.39 1.29
N PHE A 99 -5.86 -6.99 0.12
CA PHE A 99 -5.38 -8.36 -0.02
C PHE A 99 -3.93 -8.49 0.46
N TRP A 100 -3.07 -7.53 0.10
CA TRP A 100 -1.66 -7.53 0.49
C TRP A 100 -1.45 -7.24 1.97
N ALA A 101 -2.17 -6.27 2.53
CA ALA A 101 -2.10 -5.96 3.96
C ALA A 101 -2.58 -7.13 4.82
N ALA A 102 -3.69 -7.78 4.42
CA ALA A 102 -4.18 -8.99 5.11
C ALA A 102 -3.15 -10.13 5.04
N SER A 103 -2.50 -10.33 3.90
CA SER A 103 -1.48 -11.36 3.80
C SER A 103 -0.22 -11.04 4.61
N ASP A 104 0.24 -9.80 4.64
CA ASP A 104 1.40 -9.40 5.46
C ASP A 104 1.09 -9.62 6.94
N ALA A 105 -0.10 -9.22 7.39
CA ALA A 105 -0.56 -9.41 8.76
C ALA A 105 -0.57 -10.89 9.17
N ARG A 106 -1.12 -11.78 8.32
CA ARG A 106 -1.11 -13.24 8.56
C ARG A 106 0.31 -13.80 8.70
N ARG A 107 1.27 -13.30 7.90
CA ARG A 107 2.68 -13.73 7.99
C ARG A 107 3.36 -13.28 9.26
N ARG A 108 2.86 -12.21 9.89
CA ARG A 108 3.33 -11.69 11.18
C ARG A 108 2.56 -12.26 12.38
N GLY A 109 1.67 -13.23 12.16
CA GLY A 109 0.86 -13.83 13.22
C GLY A 109 -0.26 -12.93 13.75
N VAL A 110 -0.65 -11.90 12.98
CA VAL A 110 -1.78 -11.04 13.33
C VAL A 110 -3.08 -11.67 12.85
N ASP A 111 -3.75 -12.39 13.76
CA ASP A 111 -5.08 -12.97 13.53
C ASP A 111 -6.19 -11.93 13.78
N ALA A 112 -6.20 -10.88 12.95
CA ALA A 112 -7.24 -9.86 13.02
C ALA A 112 -7.64 -9.35 11.63
N ASN A 113 -8.90 -8.96 11.50
CA ASN A 113 -9.46 -8.41 10.26
C ASN A 113 -9.16 -6.92 10.06
N TRP A 114 -8.62 -6.23 11.08
CA TRP A 114 -8.36 -4.80 11.00
C TRP A 114 -7.39 -4.39 9.89
N PRO A 115 -6.33 -5.15 9.53
CA PRO A 115 -5.44 -4.76 8.42
C PRO A 115 -6.17 -4.73 7.08
N PHE A 116 -7.05 -5.72 6.85
CA PHE A 116 -7.91 -5.78 5.66
C PHE A 116 -8.88 -4.59 5.62
N LEU A 117 -9.59 -4.36 6.73
CA LEU A 117 -10.59 -3.29 6.83
C LEU A 117 -9.95 -1.90 6.70
N LEU A 118 -8.79 -1.70 7.33
CA LEU A 118 -8.06 -0.45 7.27
C LEU A 118 -7.60 -0.16 5.84
N SER A 119 -7.07 -1.17 5.14
CA SER A 119 -6.63 -1.03 3.75
C SER A 119 -7.74 -0.88 2.72
N LEU A 120 -9.01 -0.99 3.11
CA LEU A 120 -10.14 -0.60 2.25
C LEU A 120 -10.15 0.91 2.00
N LEU A 121 -9.54 1.69 2.90
CA LEU A 121 -9.27 3.10 2.68
C LEU A 121 -8.02 3.23 1.78
N PRO A 122 -8.12 3.79 0.55
CA PRO A 122 -7.15 3.68 -0.54
C PRO A 122 -5.65 3.67 -0.16
N ILE A 123 -4.91 4.75 -0.40
CA ILE A 123 -3.47 4.80 -0.06
C ILE A 123 -3.27 5.01 1.45
N MET A 124 -4.24 5.65 2.12
CA MET A 124 -4.17 5.98 3.55
C MET A 124 -4.17 4.74 4.46
N GLY A 125 -5.04 3.78 4.19
CA GLY A 125 -5.18 2.57 4.99
C GLY A 125 -3.91 1.74 5.09
N PRO A 126 -3.32 1.33 3.95
CA PRO A 126 -2.04 0.62 3.92
C PRO A 126 -0.89 1.42 4.56
N ALA A 127 -0.87 2.76 4.41
CA ALA A 127 0.15 3.59 5.05
C ALA A 127 0.06 3.53 6.59
N VAL A 128 -1.16 3.62 7.13
CA VAL A 128 -1.40 3.50 8.57
C VAL A 128 -1.13 2.06 9.04
N TYR A 129 -1.48 1.04 8.25
CA TYR A 129 -1.13 -0.35 8.54
C TYR A 129 0.38 -0.54 8.72
N LEU A 130 1.20 0.00 7.81
CA LEU A 130 2.67 -0.10 7.90
C LEU A 130 3.24 0.53 9.17
N LEU A 131 2.56 1.52 9.75
CA LEU A 131 2.96 2.15 11.01
C LEU A 131 2.55 1.31 12.23
N LEU A 132 1.41 0.61 12.14
CA LEU A 132 0.81 -0.17 13.23
C LEU A 132 1.22 -1.64 13.26
N ARG A 133 1.78 -2.18 12.17
CA ARG A 133 2.21 -3.58 12.11
C ARG A 133 3.29 -3.88 13.17
N PRO A 134 3.26 -5.08 13.77
CA PRO A 134 4.24 -5.51 14.76
C PRO A 134 5.62 -5.67 14.15
#